data_AF-A0A962IE92-F1
#
_entry.id   AF-A0A962IE92-F1
#
_cell.length_a   1.000
_cell.length_b   1.000
_cell.length_c   1.000
_cell.angle_alpha   90.00
_cell.angle_beta   90.00
_cell.angle_gamma   90.00
#
_symmetry.space_group_name_H-M   'P 1'
#
loop_
_entity.id
_entity.type
_entity.pdbx_description
1 polymer ?
#
loop_
_entity_poly.entity_id
_entity_poly.type
_entity_poly.pdbx_seq_one_letter_code
_entity_poly.pdbx_strand_id
1 'polypeptide(L)'
;MNAFIRGSCLCGKVTFRVANHFQAFNLCHCVQCRKITGSAHASNLFAAPGALALEWTAGQELLHTFDHPDNHFRKVFCRECGSGLPYLSRRTGMMIVPAGSLDQEPSLAPQHNIFWEEHAQWYDTACSAPHSTGFPQ
;
A
#
# COMPACT_ATOMS: atom_id res chain seq x y z
N MET A 1 13.40 -10.12 15.56
CA MET A 1 12.64 -9.43 14.49
C MET A 1 13.51 -8.31 13.94
N ASN A 2 13.62 -8.18 12.61
CA ASN A 2 14.36 -7.06 12.02
C ASN A 2 13.65 -5.75 12.38
N ALA A 3 14.40 -4.79 12.92
CA ALA A 3 13.89 -3.47 13.29
C ALA A 3 13.37 -2.68 12.07
N PHE A 4 13.86 -3.01 10.88
CA PHE A 4 13.49 -2.39 9.61
C PHE A 4 13.08 -3.43 8.59
N ILE A 5 12.16 -3.03 7.72
CA ILE A 5 11.73 -3.78 6.54
C ILE A 5 11.96 -2.94 5.29
N ARG A 6 12.37 -3.60 4.20
CA ARG A 6 12.70 -2.96 2.92
C ARG A 6 11.51 -3.03 1.97
N GLY A 7 11.44 -2.06 1.07
CA GLY A 7 10.52 -2.07 -0.04
C GLY A 7 11.08 -1.39 -1.27
N SER A 8 10.44 -1.66 -2.39
CA SER A 8 10.80 -1.13 -3.68
C SER A 8 9.57 -0.94 -4.57
N CYS A 9 9.69 -0.09 -5.60
CA CYS A 9 8.73 -0.10 -6.69
C CYS A 9 8.99 -1.26 -7.66
N LEU A 10 8.03 -1.58 -8.53
CA LEU A 10 8.14 -2.69 -9.48
C LEU A 10 9.38 -2.62 -10.39
N CYS A 11 9.79 -1.42 -10.82
CA CYS A 11 10.98 -1.26 -11.65
C CYS A 11 12.30 -1.21 -10.87
N GLY A 12 12.25 -1.31 -9.53
CA GLY A 12 13.42 -1.30 -8.65
C GLY A 12 14.16 0.04 -8.52
N LYS A 13 13.75 1.07 -9.26
CA LYS A 13 14.43 2.39 -9.25
C LYS A 13 14.20 3.18 -7.96
N VAL A 14 13.05 3.00 -7.32
CA VAL A 14 12.74 3.60 -6.03
C VAL A 14 12.82 2.53 -4.96
N THR A 15 13.64 2.76 -3.94
CA THR A 15 13.82 1.83 -2.82
C THR A 15 13.75 2.59 -1.50
N PHE A 16 13.29 1.90 -0.47
CA PHE A 16 13.16 2.48 0.87
C PHE A 16 13.32 1.43 1.96
N ARG A 17 13.51 1.90 3.19
CA ARG A 17 13.32 1.12 4.40
C ARG A 17 12.41 1.86 5.38
N VAL A 18 11.65 1.10 6.15
CA VAL A 18 10.76 1.60 7.21
C VAL A 18 10.90 0.75 8.46
N ALA A 19 10.68 1.32 9.63
CA ALA A 19 10.63 0.57 10.87
C ALA A 19 9.51 -0.49 10.81
N ASN A 20 9.77 -1.73 11.25
CA ASN A 20 8.78 -2.82 11.21
C ASN A 20 7.82 -2.80 12.41
N HIS A 21 7.33 -1.61 12.78
CA HIS A 21 6.40 -1.34 13.86
C HIS A 21 5.14 -0.66 13.31
N PHE A 22 4.30 -1.46 12.66
CA PHE A 22 2.99 -1.03 12.19
C PHE A 22 1.96 -1.17 13.31
N GLN A 23 0.97 -0.28 13.32
CA GLN A 23 -0.13 -0.26 14.29
C GLN A 23 -1.40 -0.90 13.76
N ALA A 24 -1.59 -0.88 12.44
CA ALA A 24 -2.73 -1.51 11.79
C ALA A 24 -2.39 -1.95 10.37
N PHE A 25 -3.10 -2.96 9.90
CA PHE A 25 -3.11 -3.38 8.50
C PHE A 25 -4.57 -3.51 8.03
N ASN A 26 -4.99 -2.61 7.13
CA ASN A 26 -6.35 -2.59 6.61
C ASN A 26 -6.40 -2.83 5.09
N LEU A 27 -7.43 -3.55 4.66
CA LEU A 27 -7.85 -3.67 3.27
C LEU A 27 -8.99 -2.66 3.04
N CYS A 28 -8.72 -1.61 2.26
CA CYS A 28 -9.69 -0.55 1.99
C CYS A 28 -10.41 -0.77 0.66
N HIS A 29 -11.74 -0.91 0.74
CA HIS A 29 -12.61 -1.30 -0.38
C HIS A 29 -13.32 -0.13 -1.07
N CYS A 30 -13.09 1.11 -0.63
CA CYS A 30 -13.78 2.27 -1.20
C CYS A 30 -13.45 2.45 -2.69
N VAL A 31 -14.35 3.12 -3.42
CA VAL A 31 -14.23 3.37 -4.87
C VAL A 31 -12.86 3.99 -5.23
N GLN A 32 -12.35 4.94 -4.45
CA GLN A 32 -11.05 5.58 -4.73
C GLN A 32 -9.89 4.58 -4.62
N CYS A 33 -9.89 3.73 -3.59
CA CYS A 33 -8.86 2.70 -3.40
C CYS A 33 -8.90 1.62 -4.49
N ARG A 34 -10.10 1.25 -4.97
CA ARG A 34 -10.23 0.35 -6.13
C ARG A 34 -9.69 1.00 -7.41
N LYS A 35 -10.12 2.22 -7.71
CA LYS A 35 -9.69 2.93 -8.92
C LYS A 35 -8.18 3.13 -9.00
N ILE A 36 -7.53 3.42 -7.87
CA ILE A 36 -6.09 3.74 -7.87
C ILE A 36 -5.18 2.50 -7.90
N THR A 37 -5.72 1.34 -7.53
CA THR A 37 -4.99 0.06 -7.54
C THR A 37 -5.37 -0.81 -8.73
N GLY A 38 -6.53 -0.59 -9.34
CA GLY A 38 -7.10 -1.50 -10.33
C GLY A 38 -7.52 -2.86 -9.72
N SER A 39 -7.62 -2.95 -8.40
CA SER A 39 -7.87 -4.20 -7.67
C SER A 39 -9.10 -4.08 -6.75
N ALA A 40 -9.40 -5.14 -5.98
CA ALA A 40 -10.57 -5.18 -5.09
C ALA A 40 -10.45 -4.19 -3.93
N HIS A 41 -9.22 -3.92 -3.49
CA HIS A 41 -8.93 -3.08 -2.34
C HIS A 41 -7.50 -2.54 -2.39
N ALA A 42 -7.25 -1.44 -1.67
CA ALA A 42 -5.89 -1.06 -1.32
C ALA A 42 -5.47 -1.71 0.00
N SER A 43 -4.41 -2.51 -0.03
CA SER A 43 -3.81 -3.15 1.15
C SER A 43 -2.78 -2.21 1.78
N ASN A 44 -3.09 -1.65 2.95
CA ASN A 44 -2.28 -0.59 3.55
C ASN A 44 -1.92 -0.89 5.01
N LEU A 45 -0.63 -0.75 5.32
CA LEU A 45 -0.10 -0.71 6.67
C LEU A 45 -0.07 0.74 7.17
N PHE A 46 -0.25 0.90 8.48
CA PHE A 46 -0.38 2.18 9.13
C PHE A 46 0.60 2.31 10.29
N ALA A 47 1.23 3.48 10.43
CA ALA A 47 2.03 3.82 11.59
C ALA A 47 1.78 5.27 12.03
N ALA A 48 1.91 5.51 13.33
CA ALA A 48 1.73 6.82 13.91
C ALA A 48 2.69 7.86 13.29
N PRO A 49 2.29 9.14 13.23
CA PRO A 49 3.17 10.22 12.82
C PRO A 49 4.48 10.19 13.62
N GLY A 50 5.62 10.27 12.95
CA GLY A 50 6.95 10.25 13.58
C GLY A 50 7.41 8.89 14.13
N ALA A 51 6.54 7.87 14.18
CA ALA A 51 6.90 6.54 14.65
C ALA A 51 7.58 5.68 13.57
N LEU A 52 7.27 5.94 12.29
CA LEU A 52 7.91 5.25 11.17
C LEU A 52 9.13 6.04 10.69
N ALA A 53 10.32 5.48 10.92
CA ALA A 53 11.56 5.94 10.30
C ALA A 53 11.58 5.51 8.82
N LEU A 54 10.81 6.20 7.98
CA LEU A 54 10.89 6.06 6.52
C LEU A 54 12.17 6.71 6.01
N GLU A 55 12.99 5.93 5.32
CA GLU A 55 14.18 6.39 4.64
C GLU A 55 14.13 5.92 3.19
N TRP A 56 14.17 6.88 2.27
CA TRP A 56 14.37 6.59 0.86
C TRP A 56 15.84 6.26 0.64
N THR A 57 16.11 5.07 0.14
CA THR A 57 17.48 4.60 -0.11
C THR A 57 17.92 4.86 -1.55
N ALA A 58 16.98 5.06 -2.49
CA ALA A 58 17.23 5.51 -3.85
C ALA A 58 15.94 6.03 -4.54
N GLY A 59 16.09 6.84 -5.58
CA GLY A 59 15.02 7.16 -6.53
C GLY A 59 13.96 8.14 -6.04
N GLN A 60 14.26 8.95 -5.01
CA GLN A 60 13.29 9.89 -4.43
C GLN A 60 12.80 10.93 -5.47
N GLU A 61 13.64 11.28 -6.45
CA GLU A 61 13.31 12.15 -7.57
C GLU A 61 12.25 11.57 -8.51
N LEU A 62 12.06 10.24 -8.50
CA LEU A 62 11.04 9.55 -9.31
C LEU A 62 9.69 9.48 -8.61
N LEU A 63 9.58 9.93 -7.36
CA LEU A 63 8.30 10.01 -6.67
C LEU A 63 7.38 11.02 -7.35
N HIS A 64 6.12 10.65 -7.48
CA HIS A 64 5.04 11.54 -7.88
C HIS A 64 3.90 11.44 -6.87
N THR A 65 3.28 12.57 -6.56
CA THR A 65 2.17 12.67 -5.61
C THR A 65 0.92 13.08 -6.37
N PHE A 66 -0.13 12.26 -6.27
CA PHE A 66 -1.47 12.65 -6.64
C PHE A 66 -2.26 13.02 -5.39
N ASP A 67 -2.77 14.24 -5.36
CA ASP A 67 -3.72 14.72 -4.35
C ASP A 67 -5.07 14.95 -5.03
N HIS A 68 -6.12 14.34 -4.49
CA HIS A 68 -7.47 14.60 -5.00
C HIS A 68 -7.84 16.06 -4.71
N PRO A 69 -8.41 16.80 -5.69
CA PRO A 69 -8.71 18.22 -5.53
C PRO A 69 -9.73 18.49 -4.42
N ASP A 70 -10.78 17.67 -4.34
CA ASP A 70 -11.94 17.95 -3.48
C ASP A 70 -11.92 17.25 -2.12
N ASN A 71 -10.90 16.43 -1.81
CA ASN A 71 -10.84 15.71 -0.53
C ASN A 71 -9.40 15.41 -0.10
N HIS A 72 -9.25 14.71 1.03
CA HIS A 72 -7.94 14.41 1.63
C HIS A 72 -7.24 13.19 1.03
N PHE A 73 -7.76 12.59 -0.05
CA PHE A 73 -7.13 11.44 -0.68
C PHE A 73 -5.78 11.84 -1.28
N ARG A 74 -4.78 11.01 -1.02
CA ARG A 74 -3.41 11.13 -1.52
C ARG A 74 -2.90 9.76 -1.94
N LYS A 75 -2.11 9.72 -3.00
CA LYS A 75 -1.23 8.59 -3.33
C LYS A 75 0.14 9.11 -3.71
N VAL A 76 1.19 8.46 -3.22
CA VAL A 76 2.54 8.61 -3.75
C VAL A 76 2.89 7.36 -4.55
N PHE A 77 3.51 7.53 -5.70
CA PHE A 77 3.88 6.43 -6.59
C PHE A 77 5.13 6.72 -7.40
N CYS A 78 5.76 5.66 -7.91
CA CYS A 78 6.87 5.79 -8.84
C CYS A 78 6.36 6.27 -10.20
N ARG A 79 6.86 7.39 -10.72
CA ARG A 79 6.44 7.94 -12.02
C ARG A 79 6.77 7.05 -13.22
N GLU A 80 7.69 6.09 -13.05
CA GLU A 80 8.15 5.19 -14.11
C GLU A 80 7.27 3.94 -14.27
N CYS A 81 6.77 3.38 -13.16
CA CYS A 81 6.03 2.11 -13.17
C CYS A 81 4.66 2.16 -12.49
N GLY A 82 4.29 3.28 -11.85
CA GLY A 82 2.98 3.45 -11.22
C GLY A 82 2.80 2.76 -9.86
N SER A 83 3.79 1.99 -9.38
CA SER A 83 3.72 1.32 -8.06
C SER A 83 3.47 2.34 -6.94
N GLY A 84 2.48 2.05 -6.09
CA GLY A 84 2.23 2.83 -4.88
C GLY A 84 3.38 2.69 -3.90
N LEU A 85 3.72 3.80 -3.23
CA LEU A 85 4.86 3.89 -2.30
C LEU A 85 4.43 4.58 -1.00
N PRO A 86 5.22 4.51 0.08
CA PRO A 86 4.89 5.13 1.36
C PRO A 86 4.57 6.63 1.28
N TYR A 87 3.58 7.07 2.05
CA TYR A 87 3.19 8.49 2.13
C TYR A 87 2.49 8.86 3.44
N LEU A 88 2.50 10.15 3.76
CA LEU A 88 1.74 10.69 4.88
C LEU A 88 0.30 11.00 4.44
N SER A 89 -0.67 10.46 5.17
CA SER A 89 -2.09 10.79 5.07
C SER A 89 -2.32 12.28 5.26
N ARG A 90 -3.02 12.94 4.33
CA ARG A 90 -3.41 14.36 4.49
C ARG A 90 -4.49 14.58 5.55
N ARG A 91 -5.24 13.53 5.90
CA ARG A 91 -6.32 13.61 6.90
C ARG A 91 -5.81 13.40 8.32
N THR A 92 -4.92 12.44 8.51
CA THR A 92 -4.52 11.97 9.85
C THR A 92 -3.04 12.20 10.17
N GLY A 93 -2.22 12.57 9.17
CA GLY A 93 -0.77 12.63 9.31
C GLY A 93 -0.09 11.27 9.51
N MET A 94 -0.85 10.18 9.56
CA MET A 94 -0.29 8.84 9.71
C MET A 94 0.49 8.44 8.46
N MET A 95 1.55 7.65 8.68
CA MET A 95 2.29 7.04 7.59
C MET A 95 1.50 5.84 7.06
N ILE A 96 1.26 5.84 5.77
CA ILE A 96 0.61 4.77 5.03
C ILE A 96 1.67 4.09 4.16
N VAL A 97 1.80 2.77 4.31
CA VAL A 97 2.69 1.94 3.49
C VAL A 97 1.84 0.95 2.71
N PRO A 98 1.74 1.07 1.37
CA PRO A 98 1.11 0.03 0.55
C PRO A 98 1.83 -1.29 0.77
N ALA A 99 1.13 -2.33 1.25
CA ALA A 99 1.77 -3.58 1.65
C ALA A 99 2.50 -4.26 0.48
N GLY A 100 1.96 -4.18 -0.74
CA GLY A 100 2.58 -4.72 -1.95
C GLY A 100 3.84 -3.96 -2.44
N SER A 101 4.25 -2.89 -1.76
CA SER A 101 5.53 -2.22 -2.02
C SER A 101 6.68 -2.74 -1.15
N LEU A 102 6.41 -3.65 -0.22
CA LEU A 102 7.41 -4.28 0.62
C LEU A 102 8.02 -5.50 -0.07
N ASP A 103 9.33 -5.69 0.07
CA ASP A 103 10.06 -6.84 -0.49
C ASP A 103 10.07 -8.04 0.48
N GLN A 104 9.42 -7.88 1.63
CA GLN A 104 9.41 -8.81 2.76
C GLN A 104 8.02 -8.77 3.41
N GLU A 105 7.65 -9.86 4.07
CA GLU A 105 6.41 -9.90 4.84
C GLU A 105 6.46 -8.96 6.06
N PRO A 106 5.47 -8.09 6.26
CA PRO A 106 5.37 -7.24 7.44
C PRO A 106 5.07 -8.06 8.70
N SER A 107 5.27 -7.46 9.88
CA SER A 107 4.97 -8.11 11.17
C SER A 107 3.48 -8.31 11.46
N LEU A 108 2.59 -7.74 10.65
CA LEU A 108 1.14 -7.83 10.80
C LEU A 108 0.51 -8.52 9.59
N ALA A 109 -0.52 -9.33 9.84
CA ALA A 109 -1.49 -9.74 8.83
C ALA A 109 -2.63 -8.70 8.73
N PRO A 110 -3.42 -8.67 7.65
CA PRO A 110 -4.61 -7.82 7.57
C PRO A 110 -5.56 -8.05 8.75
N GLN A 111 -6.01 -6.97 9.39
CA GLN A 111 -6.86 -7.01 10.58
C GLN A 111 -8.28 -6.50 10.30
N HIS A 112 -8.43 -5.61 9.32
CA HIS A 112 -9.74 -5.01 9.01
C HIS A 112 -9.98 -4.88 7.51
N ASN A 113 -11.21 -5.20 7.10
CA ASN A 113 -11.78 -4.75 5.83
C ASN A 113 -12.62 -3.51 6.11
N ILE A 114 -12.25 -2.37 5.51
CA ILE A 114 -12.93 -1.09 5.73
C ILE A 114 -13.61 -0.61 4.45
N PHE A 115 -14.68 0.18 4.60
CA PHE A 115 -15.60 0.55 3.51
C PHE A 115 -16.19 -0.66 2.79
N TRP A 116 -16.54 -1.70 3.57
CA TRP A 116 -17.03 -2.96 3.02
C TRP A 116 -18.30 -2.78 2.18
N GLU A 117 -19.20 -1.86 2.50
CA GLU A 117 -20.39 -1.62 1.66
C GLU A 117 -20.06 -1.25 0.20
N GLU A 118 -18.87 -0.71 -0.05
CA GLU A 118 -18.39 -0.37 -1.39
C GLU A 118 -17.56 -1.47 -2.05
N HIS A 119 -17.34 -2.63 -1.41
CA HIS A 119 -16.46 -3.68 -1.95
C HIS A 119 -16.85 -4.16 -3.34
N ALA A 120 -15.86 -4.68 -4.06
CA ALA A 120 -16.11 -5.30 -5.34
C ALA A 120 -16.78 -6.66 -5.13
N GLN A 121 -17.98 -6.86 -5.65
CA GLN A 121 -18.72 -8.13 -5.49
C GLN A 121 -17.95 -9.36 -6.00
N TRP A 122 -17.09 -9.18 -7.00
CA TRP A 122 -16.23 -10.24 -7.51
C TRP A 122 -15.11 -10.67 -6.54
N TYR A 123 -14.88 -9.91 -5.47
CA TYR A 123 -13.91 -10.28 -4.42
C TYR A 123 -14.39 -11.48 -3.60
N ASP A 124 -15.70 -11.57 -3.34
CA ASP A 124 -16.29 -12.68 -2.57
C ASP A 124 -16.05 -14.02 -3.25
N THR A 125 -16.24 -14.07 -4.57
CA THR A 125 -16.00 -15.28 -5.37
C THR A 125 -14.51 -15.52 -5.61
N ALA A 126 -13.70 -14.46 -5.72
CA ALA A 126 -12.26 -14.59 -5.93
C ALA A 126 -11.56 -15.35 -4.79
N CYS A 127 -12.01 -15.19 -3.54
CA CYS A 127 -11.46 -15.90 -2.39
C CYS A 127 -11.59 -17.43 -2.47
N SER A 128 -12.53 -17.93 -3.27
CA SER A 128 -12.75 -19.38 -3.49
C SER A 128 -12.33 -19.84 -4.89
N ALA A 129 -11.76 -18.95 -5.71
CA ALA A 129 -11.31 -19.30 -7.04
C ALA A 129 -10.13 -20.30 -6.98
N PRO A 130 -9.99 -21.21 -7.96
CA PRO A 130 -8.86 -22.13 -8.00
C PRO A 130 -7.51 -21.40 -8.00
N HIS A 131 -6.55 -21.91 -7.23
CA HIS A 131 -5.19 -21.40 -7.18
C HIS A 131 -4.29 -22.16 -8.13
N SER A 132 -3.54 -21.43 -8.97
CA SER A 132 -2.51 -21.98 -9.86
C SER A 132 -1.14 -21.46 -9.43
N THR A 133 -0.11 -22.30 -9.50
CA THR A 133 1.28 -21.91 -9.19
C THR A 133 1.96 -21.12 -10.31
N GLY A 134 1.31 -20.99 -11.47
CA GLY A 134 1.81 -20.28 -12.65
C GLY A 134 0.66 -19.87 -13.58
N PHE A 135 0.97 -19.50 -14.82
CA PHE A 135 -0.04 -19.16 -15.81
C PHE A 135 -1.06 -20.31 -15.96
N PRO A 136 -2.38 -20.03 -15.90
CA PRO A 136 -3.38 -21.02 -16.25
C PRO A 136 -3.10 -21.54 -17.66
N GLN A 137 -3.09 -22.87 -17.83
CA GLN A 137 -3.06 -23.49 -19.15
C GLN A 137 -4.46 -23.45 -19.78
#